data_AF-A0A059LDW5-F1
#
_entry.id   AF-A0A059LDW5-F1
#
_cell.length_a   1.000
_cell.length_b   1.000
_cell.length_c   1.000
_cell.angle_alpha   90.00
_cell.angle_beta   90.00
_cell.angle_gamma   90.00
#
_symmetry.space_group_name_H-M   'P 1'
#
loop_
_entity.id
_entity.type
_entity.pdbx_description
1 polymer ?
#
loop_
_entity_poly.entity_id
_entity_poly.type
_entity_poly.pdbx_seq_one_letter_code
_entity_poly.pdbx_strand_id
1 'polypeptide(L)'
;GVAALQEGEKGYEGFIRLGEGTPSMDAATPVEETGAWEHVTDLGLERAVASFLGESLQVPPMYSALKKEGQRLYELARRGETVERSPRKIHVSEFCATRASTPQDLCYRVRCSKGTYVRVLAHDLGRKLGTCAHVTALRRTRSGEYDVRDAWSLEALLRELETMAMAR
;
A
#
# COMPACT_ATOMS: atom_id res chain seq x y z
N GLY A 1 -12.80 10.94 -19.01
CA GLY A 1 -12.84 11.86 -17.85
C GLY A 1 -12.01 11.31 -16.71
N VAL A 2 -11.66 12.12 -15.71
CA VAL A 2 -10.74 11.74 -14.61
C VAL A 2 -11.19 10.49 -13.84
N ALA A 3 -12.50 10.23 -13.76
CA ALA A 3 -13.05 9.02 -13.13
C ALA A 3 -12.54 7.71 -13.76
N ALA A 4 -12.36 7.67 -15.08
CA ALA A 4 -11.86 6.49 -15.79
C ALA A 4 -10.42 6.13 -15.38
N LEU A 5 -9.62 7.10 -14.95
CA LEU A 5 -8.25 6.88 -14.47
C LEU A 5 -8.21 6.12 -13.13
N GLN A 6 -9.30 6.17 -12.37
CA GLN A 6 -9.41 5.46 -11.09
C GLN A 6 -9.85 4.00 -11.24
N GLU A 7 -10.38 3.64 -12.41
CA GLU A 7 -10.82 2.30 -12.74
C GLU A 7 -9.63 1.38 -13.10
N GLY A 8 -9.90 0.08 -13.14
CA GLY A 8 -8.90 -0.94 -13.50
C GLY A 8 -7.91 -1.31 -12.38
N GLU A 9 -7.02 -2.25 -12.72
CA GLU A 9 -5.97 -2.77 -11.86
C GLU A 9 -4.99 -1.68 -11.43
N LYS A 10 -4.48 -1.78 -10.21
CA LYS A 10 -3.44 -0.92 -9.66
C LYS A 10 -2.19 -1.74 -9.39
N GLY A 11 -1.03 -1.18 -9.69
CA GLY A 11 0.27 -1.79 -9.41
C GLY A 11 1.05 -0.93 -8.42
N TYR A 12 1.73 -1.58 -7.48
CA TYR A 12 2.54 -0.91 -6.46
C TYR A 12 3.83 -1.68 -6.20
N GLU A 13 4.85 -0.95 -5.78
CA GLU A 13 6.12 -1.47 -5.28
C GLU A 13 6.58 -0.67 -4.06
N GLY A 14 7.50 -1.22 -3.28
CA GLY A 14 8.12 -0.50 -2.18
C GLY A 14 8.71 -1.41 -1.12
N PHE A 15 8.68 -0.93 0.12
CA PHE A 15 9.27 -1.62 1.26
C PHE A 15 8.27 -1.86 2.40
N ILE A 16 8.39 -3.02 3.05
CA ILE A 16 7.69 -3.40 4.27
C ILE A 16 8.73 -3.67 5.34
N ARG A 17 8.52 -3.18 6.56
CA ARG A 17 9.36 -3.52 7.71
C ARG A 17 8.68 -4.54 8.58
N LEU A 18 9.35 -5.65 8.86
CA LEU A 18 8.90 -6.66 9.83
C LEU A 18 9.30 -6.27 11.26
N GLY A 19 8.55 -6.76 12.24
CA GLY A 19 8.82 -6.54 13.66
C GLY A 19 8.44 -5.15 14.18
N GLU A 20 7.84 -4.30 13.34
CA GLU A 20 7.31 -2.99 13.72
C GLU A 20 5.90 -2.78 13.16
N GLY A 21 4.97 -2.38 14.02
CA GLY A 21 3.61 -1.99 13.68
C GLY A 21 3.35 -0.53 14.02
N THR A 22 2.57 0.15 13.18
CA THR A 22 2.14 1.55 13.40
C THR A 22 0.63 1.66 13.26
N PRO A 23 -0.02 2.63 13.94
CA PRO A 23 -1.47 2.80 13.85
C PRO A 23 -1.97 3.15 12.44
N SER A 24 -1.15 3.86 11.64
CA SER A 24 -1.45 4.17 10.24
C SER A 24 -1.11 3.04 9.27
N MET A 25 -0.44 1.96 9.75
CA MET A 25 0.09 0.85 8.95
C MET A 25 1.11 1.29 7.88
N ASP A 26 1.69 2.48 8.07
CA ASP A 26 2.80 3.03 7.31
C ASP A 26 3.74 3.84 8.23
N ALA A 27 4.84 4.35 7.68
CA ALA A 27 5.82 5.13 8.42
C ALA A 27 5.36 6.57 8.78
N ALA A 28 4.09 6.95 8.57
CA ALA A 28 3.61 8.29 8.85
C ALA A 28 3.33 8.55 10.34
N THR A 29 3.20 7.50 11.15
CA THR A 29 3.02 7.58 12.61
C THR A 29 4.10 6.79 13.33
N PRO A 30 4.43 7.11 14.59
CA PRO A 30 5.38 6.34 15.39
C PRO A 30 5.00 4.85 15.50
N VAL A 31 6.02 4.02 15.73
CA VAL A 31 5.85 2.60 16.07
C VAL A 31 5.10 2.48 17.39
N GLU A 32 4.03 1.68 17.38
CA GLU A 32 3.23 1.37 18.58
C GLU A 32 3.36 -0.08 19.03
N GLU A 33 3.85 -0.95 18.14
CA GLU A 33 4.01 -2.38 18.40
C GLU A 33 5.35 -2.86 17.87
N THR A 34 6.04 -3.66 18.66
CA THR A 34 7.26 -4.36 18.25
C THR A 34 7.10 -5.86 18.43
N GLY A 35 7.79 -6.64 17.60
CA GLY A 35 7.76 -8.10 17.66
C GLY A 35 9.03 -8.71 17.09
N ALA A 36 9.38 -9.91 17.55
CA ALA A 36 10.44 -10.70 16.93
C ALA A 36 10.09 -10.99 15.47
N TRP A 37 11.08 -11.01 14.59
CA TRP A 37 10.90 -11.26 13.15
C TRP A 37 11.94 -12.23 12.58
N GLU A 38 12.98 -12.53 13.34
CA GLU A 38 14.10 -13.39 12.98
C GLU A 38 13.67 -14.84 12.71
N HIS A 39 12.52 -15.26 13.25
CA HIS A 39 11.92 -16.57 12.98
C HIS A 39 11.27 -16.67 11.60
N VAL A 40 11.03 -15.54 10.92
CA VAL A 40 10.45 -15.53 9.57
C VAL A 40 11.48 -16.11 8.61
N THR A 41 11.13 -17.22 7.95
CA THR A 41 11.96 -17.84 6.90
C THR A 41 11.49 -17.40 5.52
N ASP A 42 12.35 -17.49 4.50
CA ASP A 42 11.97 -17.12 3.13
C ASP A 42 10.86 -18.03 2.59
N LEU A 43 10.90 -19.33 2.89
CA LEU A 43 9.81 -20.25 2.56
C LEU A 43 8.49 -19.88 3.28
N GLY A 44 8.58 -19.43 4.54
CA GLY A 44 7.43 -18.93 5.29
C GLY A 44 6.84 -17.66 4.67
N LEU A 45 7.71 -16.74 4.24
CA LEU A 45 7.35 -15.53 3.53
C LEU A 45 6.64 -15.83 2.21
N GLU A 46 7.23 -16.69 1.38
CA GLU A 46 6.64 -17.10 0.09
C GLU A 46 5.23 -17.71 0.28
N ARG A 47 5.08 -18.62 1.23
CA ARG A 47 3.77 -19.24 1.55
C ARG A 47 2.75 -18.22 2.06
N ALA A 48 3.18 -17.30 2.93
CA ALA A 48 2.31 -16.27 3.46
C ALA A 48 1.83 -15.35 2.34
N VAL A 49 2.73 -14.85 1.50
CA VAL A 49 2.42 -13.99 0.34
C VAL A 49 1.46 -14.68 -0.63
N ALA A 50 1.71 -15.95 -0.97
CA ALA A 50 0.84 -16.71 -1.88
C ALA A 50 -0.61 -16.82 -1.36
N SER A 51 -0.82 -16.80 -0.05
CA SER A 51 -2.16 -16.88 0.55
C SER A 51 -3.02 -15.63 0.37
N PHE A 52 -2.44 -14.51 -0.08
CA PHE A 52 -3.16 -13.26 -0.36
C PHE A 52 -3.66 -13.17 -1.81
N LEU A 53 -3.23 -14.08 -2.70
CA LEU A 53 -3.64 -14.08 -4.09
C LEU A 53 -5.12 -14.45 -4.24
N GLY A 54 -5.78 -13.87 -5.24
CA GLY A 54 -7.20 -14.10 -5.51
C GLY A 54 -8.12 -13.11 -4.79
N GLU A 55 -9.37 -13.52 -4.58
CA GLU A 55 -10.39 -12.68 -3.98
C GLU A 55 -10.40 -12.80 -2.45
N SER A 56 -10.54 -11.67 -1.76
CA SER A 56 -10.70 -11.64 -0.30
C SER A 56 -11.47 -10.41 0.15
N LEU A 57 -11.78 -10.37 1.46
CA LEU A 57 -12.39 -9.21 2.10
C LEU A 57 -11.32 -8.46 2.89
N GLN A 58 -11.26 -7.14 2.71
CA GLN A 58 -10.35 -6.27 3.43
C GLN A 58 -11.13 -5.20 4.19
N VAL A 59 -10.84 -5.05 5.49
CA VAL A 59 -11.35 -3.95 6.29
C VAL A 59 -10.47 -2.71 6.03
N PRO A 60 -11.03 -1.59 5.54
CA PRO A 60 -10.25 -0.38 5.35
C PRO A 60 -9.64 0.13 6.67
N PRO A 61 -8.43 0.71 6.65
CA PRO A 61 -7.81 1.26 7.85
C PRO A 61 -8.52 2.54 8.30
N MET A 62 -8.40 2.87 9.59
CA MET A 62 -8.89 4.14 10.13
C MET A 62 -8.24 5.34 9.46
N TYR A 63 -6.94 5.28 9.18
CA TYR A 63 -6.21 6.28 8.40
C TYR A 63 -6.54 6.17 6.90
N SER A 64 -7.78 6.47 6.51
CA SER A 64 -8.22 6.46 5.11
C SER A 64 -9.07 7.67 4.77
N ALA A 65 -9.17 7.96 3.47
CA ALA A 65 -10.03 9.03 2.96
C ALA A 65 -11.51 8.63 2.93
N LEU A 66 -11.92 7.45 3.41
CA LEU A 66 -13.33 7.09 3.48
C LEU A 66 -14.08 8.08 4.40
N LYS A 67 -15.38 8.25 4.17
CA LYS A 67 -16.24 9.07 5.00
C LYS A 67 -17.22 8.21 5.79
N LYS A 68 -17.46 8.58 7.04
CA LYS A 68 -18.56 8.11 7.88
C LYS A 68 -19.28 9.35 8.40
N GLU A 69 -20.59 9.45 8.14
CA GLU A 69 -21.42 10.58 8.62
C GLU A 69 -20.84 11.96 8.25
N GLY A 70 -20.31 12.08 7.03
CA GLY A 70 -19.75 13.32 6.50
C GLY A 70 -18.28 13.59 6.86
N GLN A 71 -17.73 12.95 7.89
CA GLN A 71 -16.36 13.12 8.36
C GLN A 71 -15.40 12.11 7.73
N ARG A 72 -14.14 12.50 7.47
CA ARG A 72 -13.12 11.58 6.94
C ARG A 72 -12.55 10.71 8.06
N LEU A 73 -12.33 9.43 7.78
CA LEU A 73 -11.84 8.48 8.80
C LEU A 73 -10.47 8.88 9.36
N TYR A 74 -9.56 9.43 8.54
CA TYR A 74 -8.27 9.90 9.05
C TYR A 74 -8.39 11.07 10.05
N GLU A 75 -9.46 11.87 9.97
CA GLU A 75 -9.70 12.97 10.92
C GLU A 75 -10.14 12.42 12.27
N LEU A 76 -11.03 11.43 12.26
CA LEU A 76 -11.45 10.66 13.44
C LEU A 76 -10.24 9.96 14.09
N ALA A 77 -9.43 9.26 13.28
CA ALA A 77 -8.25 8.53 13.75
C ALA A 77 -7.25 9.45 14.48
N ARG A 78 -7.01 10.66 13.96
CA ARG A 78 -6.14 11.66 14.59
C ARG A 78 -6.65 12.19 15.93
N ARG A 79 -7.95 12.05 16.20
CA ARG A 79 -8.56 12.37 17.50
C ARG A 79 -8.62 11.17 18.43
N GLY A 80 -8.05 10.02 18.04
CA GLY A 80 -8.12 8.77 18.80
C GLY A 80 -9.48 8.09 18.70
N GLU A 81 -10.36 8.55 17.82
CA GLU A 81 -11.69 7.97 17.63
C GLU A 81 -11.60 6.80 16.64
N THR A 82 -12.28 5.70 16.97
CA THR A 82 -12.42 4.53 16.09
C THR A 82 -13.87 4.35 15.69
N VAL A 83 -14.09 3.92 14.45
CA VAL A 83 -15.41 3.54 13.95
C VAL A 83 -15.34 2.17 13.31
N GLU A 84 -16.47 1.48 13.27
CA GLU A 84 -16.60 0.23 12.52
C GLU A 84 -16.63 0.50 11.01
N ARG A 85 -15.90 -0.32 10.25
CA ARG A 85 -15.84 -0.25 8.78
C ARG A 85 -16.22 -1.60 8.21
N SER A 86 -17.19 -1.62 7.31
CA SER A 86 -17.57 -2.84 6.60
C SER A 86 -16.41 -3.33 5.70
N PRO A 87 -16.11 -4.63 5.70
CA PRO A 87 -15.14 -5.21 4.77
C PRO A 87 -15.52 -4.95 3.31
N ARG A 88 -14.52 -4.80 2.45
CA ARG A 88 -14.70 -4.59 1.01
C ARG A 88 -14.03 -5.71 0.25
N LYS A 89 -14.67 -6.16 -0.83
CA LYS A 89 -14.09 -7.15 -1.74
C LYS A 89 -12.90 -6.54 -2.46
N ILE A 90 -11.78 -7.26 -2.44
CA ILE A 90 -10.57 -6.96 -3.21
C ILE A 90 -10.16 -8.18 -4.02
N HIS A 91 -9.34 -7.96 -5.02
CA HIS A 91 -8.67 -9.01 -5.78
C HIS A 91 -7.18 -8.69 -5.88
N VAL A 92 -6.32 -9.65 -5.58
CA VAL A 92 -4.85 -9.54 -5.73
C VAL A 92 -4.42 -10.51 -6.83
N SER A 93 -3.94 -9.97 -7.95
CA SER A 93 -3.54 -10.73 -9.14
C SER A 93 -2.06 -11.10 -9.11
N GLU A 94 -1.21 -10.27 -8.52
CA GLU A 94 0.22 -10.52 -8.32
C GLU A 94 0.59 -10.02 -6.93
N PHE A 95 1.35 -10.81 -6.17
CA PHE A 95 2.02 -10.34 -4.95
C PHE A 95 3.32 -11.12 -4.78
N CYS A 96 4.43 -10.39 -4.70
CA CYS A 96 5.73 -10.94 -4.33
C CYS A 96 6.35 -10.08 -3.23
N ALA A 97 7.04 -10.72 -2.30
CA ALA A 97 7.90 -10.04 -1.34
C ALA A 97 9.17 -10.86 -1.11
N THR A 98 10.31 -10.18 -1.05
CA THR A 98 11.64 -10.78 -0.80
C THR A 98 12.41 -9.91 0.17
N ARG A 99 13.45 -10.45 0.81
CA ARG A 99 14.35 -9.66 1.65
C ARG A 99 14.95 -8.48 0.86
N ALA A 100 15.04 -7.33 1.51
CA ALA A 100 15.76 -6.17 1.01
C ALA A 100 17.24 -6.25 1.43
N SER A 101 17.93 -5.11 1.43
CA SER A 101 19.34 -5.03 1.87
C SER A 101 19.51 -5.38 3.35
N THR A 102 18.52 -5.07 4.19
CA THR A 102 18.45 -5.55 5.56
C THR A 102 17.47 -6.73 5.63
N PRO A 103 17.75 -7.78 6.43
CA PRO A 103 16.83 -8.91 6.49
C PRO A 103 15.47 -8.55 7.12
N GLN A 104 15.40 -7.49 7.93
CA GLN A 104 14.15 -7.00 8.53
C GLN A 104 13.20 -6.36 7.50
N ASP A 105 13.77 -5.73 6.47
CA ASP A 105 13.01 -5.05 5.43
C ASP A 105 12.75 -5.99 4.25
N LEU A 106 11.55 -5.89 3.68
CA LEU A 106 11.13 -6.63 2.51
C LEU A 106 10.90 -5.67 1.34
N CYS A 107 11.45 -5.99 0.17
CA CYS A 107 11.01 -5.40 -1.08
C CYS A 107 9.74 -6.12 -1.54
N TYR A 108 8.71 -5.41 -1.96
CA TYR A 108 7.50 -6.01 -2.50
C TYR A 108 7.06 -5.40 -3.83
N ARG A 109 6.30 -6.19 -4.60
CA ARG A 109 5.46 -5.72 -5.70
C ARG A 109 4.10 -6.37 -5.60
N VAL A 110 3.05 -5.61 -5.92
CA VAL A 110 1.66 -6.09 -5.88
C VAL A 110 0.85 -5.50 -7.02
N ARG A 111 -0.02 -6.32 -7.60
CA ARG A 111 -1.10 -5.93 -8.50
C ARG A 111 -2.44 -6.30 -7.88
N CYS A 112 -3.35 -5.34 -7.86
CA CYS A 112 -4.61 -5.51 -7.16
C CYS A 112 -5.74 -4.66 -7.75
N SER A 113 -6.97 -5.00 -7.39
CA SER A 113 -8.15 -4.23 -7.74
C SER A 113 -8.12 -2.84 -7.10
N LYS A 114 -8.84 -1.89 -7.70
CA LYS A 114 -9.09 -0.57 -7.09
C LYS A 114 -9.64 -0.71 -5.66
N GLY A 115 -9.27 0.23 -4.79
CA GLY A 115 -9.74 0.26 -3.40
C GLY A 115 -9.00 -0.67 -2.44
N THR A 116 -8.05 -1.47 -2.93
CA THR A 116 -7.13 -2.25 -2.08
C THR A 116 -6.17 -1.33 -1.33
N TYR A 117 -6.06 -1.53 -0.02
CA TYR A 117 -5.07 -0.86 0.83
C TYR A 117 -3.85 -1.76 0.97
N VAL A 118 -2.75 -1.40 0.28
CA VAL A 118 -1.46 -2.10 0.39
C VAL A 118 -0.93 -2.12 1.83
N ARG A 119 -1.22 -1.06 2.60
CA ARG A 119 -0.88 -0.99 4.03
C ARG A 119 -1.54 -2.09 4.88
N VAL A 120 -2.79 -2.43 4.56
CA VAL A 120 -3.48 -3.54 5.23
C VAL A 120 -2.89 -4.88 4.79
N LEU A 121 -2.53 -5.05 3.52
CA LEU A 121 -1.81 -6.26 3.06
C LEU A 121 -0.50 -6.46 3.81
N ALA A 122 0.28 -5.39 4.00
CA ALA A 122 1.54 -5.46 4.76
C ALA A 122 1.30 -5.81 6.24
N HIS A 123 0.36 -5.13 6.89
CA HIS A 123 -0.03 -5.42 8.27
C HIS A 123 -0.45 -6.90 8.43
N ASP A 124 -1.35 -7.37 7.57
CA ASP A 124 -1.90 -8.73 7.64
C ASP A 124 -0.83 -9.78 7.29
N LEU A 125 0.12 -9.45 6.39
CA LEU A 125 1.29 -10.28 6.11
C LEU A 125 2.13 -10.46 7.38
N GLY A 126 2.42 -9.38 8.12
CA GLY A 126 3.11 -9.45 9.40
C GLY A 126 2.41 -10.41 10.38
N ARG A 127 1.08 -10.25 10.54
CA ARG A 127 0.27 -11.14 11.40
C ARG A 127 0.33 -12.60 10.96
N LYS A 128 0.23 -12.86 9.66
CA LYS A 128 0.32 -14.20 9.09
C LYS A 128 1.67 -14.86 9.38
N LEU A 129 2.73 -14.07 9.43
CA LEU A 129 4.09 -14.48 9.75
C LEU A 129 4.38 -14.56 11.26
N GLY A 130 3.38 -14.29 12.11
CA GLY A 130 3.54 -14.31 13.56
C GLY A 130 4.34 -13.13 14.11
N THR A 131 4.28 -11.98 13.45
CA THR A 131 4.92 -10.72 13.89
C THR A 131 4.01 -9.51 13.59
N CYS A 132 4.54 -8.30 13.66
CA CYS A 132 3.90 -7.08 13.15
C CYS A 132 4.66 -6.55 11.93
N ALA A 133 4.00 -5.75 11.10
CA ALA A 133 4.63 -5.13 9.94
C ALA A 133 3.89 -3.87 9.49
N HIS A 134 4.61 -2.96 8.83
CA HIS A 134 4.04 -1.77 8.20
C HIS A 134 4.79 -1.41 6.91
N VAL A 135 4.17 -0.59 6.06
CA VAL A 135 4.79 -0.11 4.83
C VAL A 135 5.73 1.07 5.13
N THR A 136 7.01 0.93 4.79
CA THR A 136 8.00 2.02 4.94
C THR A 136 8.15 2.86 3.66
N ALA A 137 7.85 2.27 2.50
CA ALA A 137 7.79 2.99 1.22
C ALA A 137 6.72 2.41 0.31
N LEU A 138 6.06 3.28 -0.46
CA LEU A 138 5.01 2.91 -1.41
C LEU A 138 5.13 3.77 -2.66
N ARG A 139 5.28 3.12 -3.81
CA ARG A 139 5.23 3.76 -5.12
C ARG A 139 4.20 3.06 -5.98
N ARG A 140 3.24 3.83 -6.50
CA ARG A 140 2.28 3.31 -7.47
C ARG A 140 2.95 3.26 -8.85
N THR A 141 2.99 2.08 -9.44
CA THR A 141 3.62 1.81 -10.74
C THR A 141 2.61 1.67 -11.88
N ARG A 142 1.33 1.45 -11.56
CA ARG A 142 0.27 1.29 -12.57
C ARG A 142 -1.06 1.84 -12.11
N SER A 143 -1.82 2.39 -13.06
CA SER A 143 -3.23 2.73 -12.91
C SER A 143 -4.01 2.35 -14.16
N GLY A 144 -4.69 1.21 -14.14
CA GLY A 144 -5.35 0.66 -15.32
C GLY A 144 -4.33 0.32 -16.40
N GLU A 145 -4.53 0.90 -17.58
CA GLU A 145 -3.64 0.75 -18.74
C GLU A 145 -2.37 1.60 -18.64
N TYR A 146 -2.34 2.61 -17.77
CA TYR A 146 -1.22 3.54 -17.64
C TYR A 146 -0.12 2.98 -16.74
N ASP A 147 1.11 2.98 -17.25
CA ASP A 147 2.33 2.58 -16.54
C ASP A 147 3.14 3.80 -16.11
N VAL A 148 3.77 3.74 -14.93
CA VAL A 148 4.57 4.86 -14.41
C VAL A 148 5.80 5.16 -15.27
N ARG A 149 6.26 4.18 -16.07
CA ARG A 149 7.38 4.37 -16.99
C ARG A 149 7.06 5.35 -18.12
N ASP A 150 5.78 5.51 -18.45
CA ASP A 150 5.29 6.47 -19.44
C ASP A 150 4.89 7.81 -18.80
N ALA A 151 5.03 7.93 -17.47
CA ALA A 151 4.66 9.14 -16.75
C ALA A 151 5.75 10.20 -16.84
N TRP A 152 5.31 11.44 -17.00
CA TRP A 152 6.20 12.60 -16.94
C TRP A 152 6.60 12.86 -15.49
N SER A 153 7.88 13.16 -15.27
CA SER A 153 8.27 13.88 -14.05
C SER A 153 7.70 15.30 -14.12
N LEU A 154 7.48 15.92 -12.96
CA LEU A 154 6.99 17.29 -12.92
C LEU A 154 7.95 18.25 -13.64
N GLU A 155 9.25 18.05 -13.45
CA GLU A 155 10.31 18.86 -14.07
C GLU A 155 10.38 18.67 -15.58
N ALA A 156 10.16 17.45 -16.08
CA ALA A 156 10.07 17.20 -17.52
C ALA A 156 8.85 17.91 -18.11
N LEU A 157 7.70 17.83 -17.43
CA LEU A 157 6.45 18.43 -17.90
C LEU A 157 6.56 19.95 -17.97
N LEU A 158 7.09 20.57 -16.93
CA LEU A 158 7.26 22.03 -16.89
C LEU A 158 8.17 22.52 -18.02
N ARG A 159 9.29 21.83 -18.26
CA ARG A 159 10.22 22.17 -19.36
C ARG A 159 9.56 22.06 -20.75
N GLU A 160 8.72 21.04 -20.96
CA GLU A 160 8.00 20.91 -22.22
C GLU A 160 6.98 22.04 -22.41
N LEU A 161 6.22 22.37 -21.37
CA LEU A 161 5.25 23.46 -21.42
C LEU A 161 5.91 24.82 -21.71
N GLU A 162 7.08 25.08 -21.12
CA GLU A 162 7.89 26.27 -21.42
C GLU A 162 8.34 26.29 -22.88
N THR A 163 8.83 25.16 -23.40
CA THR A 163 9.26 25.03 -24.80
C THR A 163 8.12 25.29 -25.77
N MET A 164 6.94 24.72 -25.51
CA MET A 164 5.73 24.93 -26.32
C MET A 164 5.24 26.38 -26.28
N ALA A 165 5.42 27.08 -25.14
CA ALA A 165 5.04 28.49 -25.01
C ALA A 165 5.98 29.43 -25.80
N MET A 166 7.27 29.10 -25.89
CA MET A 166 8.25 29.87 -26.67
C MET A 166 8.16 29.62 -28.19
N ALA A 167 7.62 28.48 -28.61
CA ALA A 167 7.41 28.13 -30.00
C ALA A 167 6.13 28.72 -30.62
N ARG A 168 5.37 29.52 -29.86
CA ARG A 168 4.17 30.26 -30.30
C ARG A 168 4.45 31.74 -30.42
#